data_AF-A0A7X2D7U6-F1
#
_entry.id   AF-A0A7X2D7U6-F1
#
_cell.length_a   1.000
_cell.length_b   1.000
_cell.length_c   1.000
_cell.angle_alpha   90.00
_cell.angle_beta   90.00
_cell.angle_gamma   90.00
#
_symmetry.space_group_name_H-M   'P 1'
#
loop_
_entity.id
_entity.type
_entity.pdbx_description
1 polymer ?
#
loop_
_entity_poly.entity_id
_entity_poly.type
_entity_poly.pdbx_seq_one_letter_code
_entity_poly.pdbx_strand_id
1 'polypeptide(L)'
;MEVRKMILELLLARCPGVKAIKNLAKSYGVERPRFELENETCILCGLCVRVCAEIVGARAINLVSRGVDARIDTPFHLSSEVCIGCGACAAICPTGSIQLEYTEDKVEIKPFNTVLELRKCVSCVGTAKGKKNPLL
;
A
#
# COMPACT_ATOMS: atom_id res chain seq x y z
N MET A 1 1.15 6.94 28.95
CA MET A 1 0.10 7.02 27.91
C MET A 1 0.32 8.16 26.90
N GLU A 2 1.01 9.24 27.28
CA GLU A 2 1.19 10.44 26.42
C GLU A 2 1.97 10.19 25.12
N VAL A 3 3.01 9.35 25.14
CA VAL A 3 3.84 9.09 23.93
C VAL A 3 3.01 8.52 22.78
N ARG A 4 2.11 7.57 23.05
CA ARG A 4 1.25 6.98 22.01
C ARG A 4 0.32 8.04 21.40
N LYS A 5 -0.18 8.95 22.23
CA LYS A 5 -1.04 10.06 21.79
C LYS A 5 -0.28 10.98 20.83
N MET A 6 0.96 11.36 21.18
CA MET A 6 1.82 12.18 20.31
C MET A 6 2.12 11.51 18.97
N ILE A 7 2.44 10.20 18.98
CA ILE A 7 2.66 9.44 17.74
C ILE A 7 1.40 9.46 16.86
N LEU A 8 0.22 9.28 17.46
CA LEU A 8 -1.04 9.32 16.71
C LEU A 8 -1.37 10.70 16.17
N GLU A 9 -0.98 11.78 16.85
CA GLU A 9 -1.07 13.13 16.28
C GLU A 9 -0.19 13.27 15.04
N LEU A 10 1.04 12.79 15.06
CA LEU A 10 1.94 12.82 13.89
C LEU A 10 1.39 11.96 12.73
N LEU A 11 0.93 10.74 13.03
CA LEU A 11 0.34 9.86 12.01
C LEU A 11 -0.95 10.45 11.42
N LEU A 12 -1.79 11.06 12.25
CA LEU A 12 -3.02 11.72 11.80
C LEU A 12 -2.73 12.99 11.01
N ALA A 13 -1.68 13.74 11.38
CA ALA A 13 -1.21 14.91 10.63
C ALA A 13 -0.74 14.51 9.23
N ARG A 14 0.04 13.44 9.11
CA ARG A 14 0.49 12.92 7.83
C ARG A 14 -0.64 12.31 6.98
N CYS A 15 -1.48 11.48 7.60
CA CYS A 15 -2.49 10.68 6.91
C CYS A 15 -3.94 10.98 7.36
N PRO A 16 -4.44 12.22 7.22
CA PRO A 16 -5.76 12.58 7.70
C PRO A 16 -6.87 11.90 6.89
N GLY A 17 -6.64 11.50 5.64
CA GLY A 17 -7.63 10.80 4.81
C GLY A 17 -7.89 9.34 5.24
N VAL A 18 -6.96 8.71 5.96
CA VAL A 18 -6.99 7.26 6.20
C VAL A 18 -7.89 6.91 7.39
N LYS A 19 -8.97 6.17 7.12
CA LYS A 19 -9.96 5.75 8.14
C LYS A 19 -9.33 4.97 9.30
N ALA A 20 -8.40 4.06 9.01
CA ALA A 20 -7.72 3.27 10.04
C ALA A 20 -6.97 4.16 11.05
N ILE A 21 -6.25 5.17 10.56
CA ILE A 21 -5.51 6.12 11.41
C ILE A 21 -6.46 7.03 12.18
N LYS A 22 -7.51 7.55 11.52
CA LYS A 22 -8.56 8.34 12.19
C LYS A 22 -9.21 7.58 13.35
N ASN A 23 -9.60 6.33 13.13
CA ASN A 23 -10.25 5.50 14.16
C ASN A 23 -9.29 5.21 15.31
N LEU A 24 -8.02 4.90 14.99
CA LEU A 24 -7.00 4.66 16.00
C LEU A 24 -6.72 5.91 16.82
N ALA A 25 -6.55 7.07 16.18
CA ALA A 25 -6.37 8.36 16.86
C ALA A 25 -7.55 8.69 17.79
N LYS A 26 -8.79 8.48 17.32
CA LYS A 26 -10.00 8.68 18.13
C LYS A 26 -10.04 7.80 19.38
N SER A 27 -9.59 6.53 19.28
CA SER A 27 -9.52 5.63 20.44
C SER A 27 -8.55 6.09 21.54
N TYR A 28 -7.61 6.99 21.21
CA TYR A 28 -6.68 7.62 22.15
C TYR A 28 -7.05 9.08 22.48
N GLY A 29 -8.27 9.52 22.12
CA GLY A 29 -8.74 10.89 22.38
C GLY A 29 -8.02 11.96 21.56
N VAL A 30 -7.62 11.65 20.33
CA VAL A 30 -7.06 12.58 19.34
C VAL A 30 -8.08 12.77 18.24
N GLU A 31 -8.74 13.93 18.21
CA GLU A 31 -9.67 14.31 17.14
C GLU A 31 -9.00 15.12 16.03
N ARG A 32 -8.06 15.99 16.43
CA ARG A 32 -7.29 16.84 15.52
C ARG A 32 -5.83 16.91 16.00
N PRO A 33 -4.84 16.77 15.10
CA PRO A 33 -3.45 16.92 15.47
C PRO A 33 -3.08 18.40 15.63
N ARG A 34 -2.03 18.67 16.41
CA ARG A 34 -1.45 20.01 16.61
C ARG A 34 -0.49 20.42 15.49
N PHE A 35 -0.15 19.49 14.61
CA PHE A 35 0.77 19.67 13.49
C PHE A 35 0.02 19.99 12.20
N GLU A 36 0.73 20.52 11.21
CA GLU A 36 0.19 20.78 9.87
C GLU A 36 -0.27 19.49 9.20
N LEU A 37 -1.39 19.56 8.49
CA LEU A 37 -1.95 18.40 7.80
C LEU A 37 -1.28 18.24 6.43
N GLU A 38 -0.79 17.03 6.17
CA GLU A 38 -0.39 16.58 4.84
C GLU A 38 -1.55 15.84 4.17
N ASN A 39 -1.34 15.36 2.94
CA ASN A 39 -2.33 14.57 2.20
C ASN A 39 -1.79 13.21 1.77
N GLU A 40 -0.98 12.61 2.65
CA GLU A 40 -0.38 11.31 2.38
C GLU A 40 -1.32 10.16 2.77
N THR A 41 -1.16 9.02 2.11
CA THR A 41 -1.86 7.78 2.48
C THR A 41 -0.91 6.73 3.06
N CYS A 42 0.40 6.91 2.88
CA CYS A 42 1.44 6.01 3.35
C CYS A 42 2.07 6.51 4.66
N ILE A 43 1.99 5.68 5.70
CA ILE A 43 2.62 5.94 7.01
C ILE A 43 4.08 5.49 7.10
N LEU A 44 4.70 5.12 5.97
CA LEU A 44 6.11 4.68 5.89
C LEU A 44 6.47 3.50 6.82
N CYS A 45 5.53 2.58 7.09
CA CYS A 45 5.75 1.45 7.99
C CYS A 45 6.72 0.36 7.46
N GLY A 46 7.02 0.38 6.14
CA GLY A 46 7.95 -0.55 5.49
C GLY A 46 7.46 -2.00 5.34
N LEU A 47 6.21 -2.31 5.71
CA LEU A 47 5.67 -3.68 5.62
C LEU A 47 5.63 -4.20 4.17
N CYS A 48 5.27 -3.35 3.21
CA CYS A 48 5.24 -3.68 1.79
C CYS A 48 6.64 -4.00 1.24
N VAL A 49 7.66 -3.25 1.65
CA VAL A 49 9.05 -3.48 1.25
C VAL A 49 9.55 -4.80 1.81
N ARG A 50 9.31 -5.06 3.11
CA ARG A 50 9.68 -6.33 3.74
C ARG A 50 9.02 -7.53 3.08
N VAL A 51 7.71 -7.52 2.85
CA VAL A 51 7.03 -8.67 2.21
C VAL A 51 7.55 -8.90 0.79
N CYS A 52 7.81 -7.83 0.03
CA CYS A 52 8.34 -7.93 -1.33
C CYS A 52 9.77 -8.50 -1.36
N ALA A 53 10.60 -8.16 -0.37
CA ALA A 53 11.99 -8.59 -0.31
C ALA A 53 12.19 -9.95 0.36
N GLU A 54 11.47 -10.24 1.45
CA GLU A 54 11.73 -11.38 2.33
C GLU A 54 10.81 -12.57 2.04
N ILE A 55 9.53 -12.33 1.70
CA ILE A 55 8.56 -13.39 1.46
C ILE A 55 8.47 -13.71 -0.03
N VAL A 56 8.32 -12.68 -0.87
CA VAL A 56 8.21 -12.86 -2.31
C VAL A 56 9.59 -13.01 -2.96
N GLY A 57 10.62 -12.36 -2.42
CA GLY A 57 11.98 -12.38 -2.97
C GLY A 57 12.19 -11.50 -4.21
N ALA A 58 11.17 -10.78 -4.67
CA ALA A 58 11.24 -9.96 -5.90
C ALA A 58 12.02 -8.66 -5.72
N ARG A 59 11.99 -8.05 -4.54
CA ARG A 59 12.68 -6.77 -4.22
C ARG A 59 12.34 -5.63 -5.19
N ALA A 60 11.11 -5.59 -5.69
CA ALA A 60 10.65 -4.63 -6.70
C ALA A 60 10.46 -3.19 -6.18
N ILE A 61 10.22 -3.03 -4.87
CA ILE A 61 9.95 -1.74 -4.22
C ILE A 61 10.85 -1.55 -3.00
N ASN A 62 11.16 -0.29 -2.67
CA ASN A 62 11.99 0.06 -1.53
C ASN A 62 11.57 1.40 -0.90
N LEU A 63 12.12 1.71 0.27
CA LEU A 63 12.07 3.06 0.83
C LEU A 63 13.15 3.91 0.15
N VAL A 64 12.73 4.93 -0.59
CA VAL A 64 13.60 5.85 -1.33
C VAL A 64 13.61 7.21 -0.66
N SER A 65 14.63 8.03 -0.98
CA SER A 65 14.89 9.32 -0.34
C SER A 65 15.17 9.20 1.17
N ARG A 66 15.21 10.32 1.89
CA ARG A 66 15.48 10.37 3.34
C ARG A 66 14.69 11.51 4.01
N GLY A 67 14.53 11.43 5.32
CA GLY A 67 13.88 12.48 6.11
C GLY A 67 12.41 12.66 5.72
N VAL A 68 12.00 13.92 5.57
CA VAL A 68 10.63 14.30 5.20
C VAL A 68 10.26 13.88 3.77
N ASP A 69 11.25 13.73 2.88
CA ASP A 69 11.05 13.34 1.48
C ASP A 69 10.97 11.81 1.28
N ALA A 70 11.09 11.04 2.36
CA ALA A 70 11.06 9.58 2.32
C ALA A 70 9.71 9.07 1.79
N ARG A 71 9.77 8.15 0.83
CA ARG A 71 8.59 7.52 0.24
C ARG A 71 8.87 6.06 -0.12
N ILE A 72 7.80 5.27 -0.26
CA ILE A 72 7.91 3.92 -0.81
C ILE A 72 7.75 4.03 -2.31
N ASP A 73 8.71 3.53 -3.07
CA ASP A 73 8.70 3.63 -4.53
C ASP A 73 9.51 2.50 -5.18
N THR A 74 9.43 2.43 -6.50
CA THR A 74 10.30 1.60 -7.33
C THR A 74 11.65 2.30 -7.59
N PRO A 75 12.68 1.54 -8.00
CA PRO A 75 13.94 2.14 -8.44
C PRO A 75 13.70 3.17 -9.56
N PHE A 76 14.27 4.36 -9.40
CA PHE A 76 14.19 5.47 -10.37
C PHE A 76 12.77 5.94 -10.74
N HIS A 77 11.74 5.62 -9.94
CA HIS A 77 10.33 5.92 -10.26
C HIS A 77 9.84 5.26 -11.56
N LEU A 78 10.49 4.17 -11.97
CA LEU A 78 10.14 3.40 -13.16
C LEU A 78 9.49 2.08 -12.75
N SER A 79 8.60 1.56 -13.59
CA SER A 79 8.01 0.23 -13.35
C SER A 79 9.11 -0.82 -13.21
N SER A 80 8.98 -1.68 -12.21
CA SER A 80 10.01 -2.66 -11.90
C SER A 80 9.75 -3.95 -12.67
N GLU A 81 10.66 -4.34 -13.57
CA GLU A 81 10.55 -5.57 -14.36
C GLU A 81 10.57 -6.84 -13.50
N VAL A 82 11.15 -6.78 -12.30
CA VAL A 82 11.16 -7.90 -11.34
C VAL A 82 9.84 -8.04 -10.59
N CYS A 83 8.90 -7.11 -10.73
CA CYS A 83 7.58 -7.21 -10.13
C CYS A 83 6.72 -8.27 -10.86
N ILE A 84 6.40 -9.35 -10.16
CA ILE A 84 5.58 -10.45 -10.70
C ILE A 84 4.06 -10.25 -10.50
N GLY A 85 3.63 -9.12 -9.95
CA GLY A 85 2.21 -8.82 -9.76
C GLY A 85 1.49 -9.60 -8.67
N CYS A 86 2.21 -10.16 -7.69
CA CYS A 86 1.62 -11.01 -6.65
C CYS A 86 0.61 -10.31 -5.71
N GLY A 87 0.59 -8.97 -5.69
CA GLY A 87 -0.33 -8.19 -4.84
C GLY A 87 -0.07 -8.23 -3.33
N ALA A 88 0.99 -8.92 -2.88
CA ALA A 88 1.30 -9.06 -1.44
C ALA A 88 1.52 -7.71 -0.74
N CYS A 89 2.08 -6.72 -1.44
CA CYS A 89 2.31 -5.38 -0.92
C CYS A 89 1.00 -4.63 -0.60
N ALA A 90 -0.06 -4.81 -1.40
CA ALA A 90 -1.36 -4.22 -1.14
C ALA A 90 -2.10 -4.96 -0.03
N ALA A 91 -2.03 -6.30 -0.02
CA ALA A 91 -2.68 -7.12 1.00
C ALA A 91 -2.18 -6.79 2.43
N ILE A 92 -0.87 -6.50 2.58
CA ILE A 92 -0.28 -6.19 3.89
C ILE A 92 -0.40 -4.70 4.29
N CYS A 93 -0.86 -3.82 3.40
CA CYS A 93 -0.85 -2.38 3.65
C CYS A 93 -1.92 -2.00 4.68
N PRO A 94 -1.56 -1.51 5.89
CA PRO A 94 -2.54 -1.21 6.92
C PRO A 94 -3.41 0.02 6.61
N THR A 95 -2.95 0.89 5.70
CA THR A 95 -3.64 2.12 5.33
C THR A 95 -4.34 2.06 3.97
N GLY A 96 -4.10 0.99 3.19
CA GLY A 96 -4.61 0.88 1.82
C GLY A 96 -3.96 1.85 0.84
N SER A 97 -2.73 2.31 1.12
CA SER A 97 -1.96 3.21 0.25
C SER A 97 -1.53 2.55 -1.08
N ILE A 98 -1.42 1.23 -1.10
CA ILE A 98 -1.13 0.45 -2.31
C ILE A 98 -2.41 -0.25 -2.75
N GLN A 99 -2.78 -0.06 -4.02
CA GLN A 99 -4.03 -0.57 -4.59
C GLN A 99 -3.77 -1.33 -5.89
N LEU A 100 -4.53 -2.40 -6.10
CA LEU A 100 -4.56 -3.14 -7.36
C LEU A 100 -5.85 -2.79 -8.09
N GLU A 101 -5.72 -2.19 -9.27
CA GLU A 101 -6.83 -1.92 -10.16
C GLU A 101 -6.81 -2.90 -11.32
N TYR A 102 -7.88 -3.67 -11.45
CA TYR A 102 -8.01 -4.69 -12.48
C TYR A 102 -8.86 -4.16 -13.64
N THR A 103 -8.32 -4.27 -14.84
CA THR A 103 -9.02 -4.08 -16.12
C THR A 103 -9.26 -5.46 -16.76
N GLU A 104 -9.88 -5.53 -17.94
CA GLU A 104 -10.20 -6.81 -18.62
C GLU A 104 -8.97 -7.67 -18.91
N ASP A 105 -7.86 -7.03 -19.25
CA ASP A 105 -6.61 -7.65 -19.74
C ASP A 105 -5.40 -7.37 -18.85
N LYS A 106 -5.45 -6.34 -17.99
CA LYS A 106 -4.30 -5.89 -17.19
C LYS A 106 -4.63 -5.62 -15.73
N VAL A 107 -3.59 -5.67 -14.89
CA VAL A 107 -3.61 -5.17 -13.51
C VAL A 107 -2.61 -4.04 -13.37
N GLU A 108 -3.05 -2.93 -12.78
CA GLU A 108 -2.21 -1.79 -12.43
C GLU A 108 -2.02 -1.74 -10.90
N ILE A 109 -0.77 -1.61 -10.47
CA ILE A 109 -0.39 -1.46 -9.07
C ILE A 109 -0.02 0.00 -8.80
N LYS A 110 -0.90 0.72 -8.11
CA LYS A 110 -0.66 2.11 -7.67
C LYS A 110 -0.03 2.10 -6.27
N PRO A 111 0.96 2.98 -5.97
CA PRO A 111 1.43 4.13 -6.78
C PRO A 111 2.58 3.83 -7.76
N PHE A 112 3.00 2.57 -7.92
CA PHE A 112 4.24 2.20 -8.61
C PHE A 112 4.18 2.23 -10.14
N ASN A 113 3.07 2.70 -10.74
CA ASN A 113 2.82 2.70 -12.19
C ASN A 113 3.16 1.36 -12.87
N THR A 114 3.03 0.25 -12.14
CA THR A 114 3.40 -1.08 -12.63
C THR A 114 2.18 -1.73 -13.22
N VAL A 115 2.21 -1.95 -14.53
CA VAL A 115 1.13 -2.57 -15.30
C VAL A 115 1.57 -3.96 -15.75
N LEU A 116 0.73 -4.96 -15.51
CA LEU A 116 1.00 -6.36 -15.85
C LEU A 116 -0.18 -6.94 -16.60
N GLU A 117 0.11 -7.69 -17.67
CA GLU A 117 -0.88 -8.40 -18.46
C GLU A 117 -1.36 -9.66 -17.73
N LEU A 118 -2.68 -9.79 -17.59
CA LEU A 118 -3.34 -10.94 -17.01
C LEU A 118 -3.31 -12.10 -18.01
N ARG A 119 -2.70 -13.21 -17.62
CA ARG A 119 -2.76 -14.44 -18.42
C ARG A 119 -4.09 -15.14 -18.18
N LYS A 120 -4.77 -15.51 -19.27
CA LYS A 120 -5.96 -16.36 -19.21
C LYS A 120 -5.55 -17.72 -18.66
N CYS A 121 -6.22 -18.15 -17.60
CA CYS A 121 -5.98 -19.45 -17.01
C CYS A 121 -6.48 -20.55 -17.96
N VAL A 122 -5.61 -21.49 -18.34
CA VAL A 122 -5.97 -22.58 -19.27
C VAL A 122 -7.02 -23.54 -18.70
N SER A 123 -7.06 -23.70 -17.38
CA SER A 123 -8.01 -24.58 -16.68
C SER A 123 -9.30 -23.87 -16.27
N CYS A 124 -9.26 -22.55 -16.08
CA CYS A 124 -10.42 -21.75 -15.74
C CYS A 124 -10.78 -20.89 -16.95
N VAL A 125 -11.70 -21.36 -17.80
CA VAL A 125 -12.27 -20.61 -18.95
C VAL A 125 -13.18 -19.45 -18.48
N GLY A 126 -12.84 -18.82 -17.35
CA GLY A 126 -13.53 -17.68 -16.77
C GLY A 126 -12.74 -16.43 -17.06
N THR A 127 -13.37 -15.49 -17.78
CA THR A 127 -12.88 -14.13 -17.96
C THR A 127 -12.51 -13.50 -16.62
N ALA A 128 -11.54 -12.59 -16.66
CA ALA A 128 -10.85 -11.90 -15.55
C ALA A 128 -11.73 -11.06 -14.59
N LYS A 129 -13.01 -11.40 -14.44
CA LYS A 129 -13.87 -10.87 -13.37
C LYS A 129 -13.85 -11.86 -12.23
N GLY A 130 -13.48 -11.38 -11.03
CA GLY A 130 -13.62 -12.10 -9.78
C GLY A 130 -15.04 -12.63 -9.59
N LYS A 131 -15.33 -13.82 -10.11
CA LYS A 131 -16.40 -14.65 -9.58
C LYS A 131 -15.91 -15.14 -8.24
N LYS A 132 -16.66 -14.76 -7.21
CA LYS A 132 -16.53 -15.23 -5.83
C LYS A 132 -16.08 -16.69 -5.82
N ASN A 133 -15.01 -16.94 -5.07
CA ASN A 133 -14.58 -18.27 -4.69
C ASN A 133 -15.82 -19.13 -4.34
N PRO A 134 -16.07 -20.28 -4.99
CA PRO A 134 -17.13 -21.20 -4.57
C PRO A 134 -16.76 -22.03 -3.32
N LEU A 135 -15.67 -21.69 -2.62
CA LEU A 135 -15.28 -22.31 -1.34
C LEU A 135 -15.45 -21.38 -0.12
N LEU A 136 -16.36 -20.42 -0.18
CA LEU A 136 -17.04 -19.82 0.99
C LEU A 136 -18.52 -19.57 0.66
#